data_AF-A0AB35XH55-F1
#
_entry.id   AF-A0AB35XH55-F1
#
_cell.length_a   1.000
_cell.length_b   1.000
_cell.length_c   1.000
_cell.angle_alpha   90.00
_cell.angle_beta   90.00
_cell.angle_gamma   90.00
#
_symmetry.space_group_name_H-M   'P 1'
#
loop_
_entity.id
_entity.type
_entity.pdbx_description
1 polymer ?
#
loop_
_entity_poly.entity_id
_entity_poly.type
_entity_poly.pdbx_seq_one_letter_code
_entity_poly.pdbx_strand_id
1 'polypeptide(L)'
;MRNSLNIKEAKRSIQTIRDCTSVIATHIFGNSKLQVRTLNNEALAPKDLKFIVTFAHDVETARATVKPLAEARFLDGEICFTVNPAKQFPEMANKISSFSEAIETSIRDFLSKHDSIFSTNSANDTAKWLLH
;
A
#
# COMPACT_ATOMS: atom_id res chain seq x y z
N MET A 1 28.18 -15.47 -6.53
CA MET A 1 27.01 -16.10 -7.17
C MET A 1 25.78 -15.30 -6.79
N ARG A 2 25.00 -14.84 -7.77
CA ARG A 2 23.80 -14.01 -7.54
C ARG A 2 22.76 -14.87 -6.81
N ASN A 3 22.45 -14.54 -5.56
CA ASN A 3 21.24 -15.05 -4.92
C ASN A 3 20.06 -14.36 -5.60
N SER A 4 19.62 -14.95 -6.72
CA SER A 4 18.25 -14.79 -7.19
C SER A 4 17.35 -15.23 -6.04
N LEU A 5 16.92 -14.26 -5.23
CA LEU A 5 15.74 -14.36 -4.39
C LEU A 5 14.61 -14.79 -5.32
N ASN A 6 14.45 -16.10 -5.39
CA ASN A 6 13.27 -16.75 -5.91
C ASN A 6 12.16 -16.27 -5.00
N ILE A 7 11.50 -15.16 -5.37
CA ILE A 7 10.28 -14.69 -4.72
C ILE A 7 9.25 -15.75 -5.03
N LYS A 8 9.30 -16.86 -4.27
CA LYS A 8 8.22 -17.82 -4.12
C LYS A 8 6.99 -16.98 -3.83
N GLU A 9 5.94 -17.18 -4.62
CA GLU A 9 4.64 -16.50 -4.53
C GLU A 9 4.42 -15.81 -3.19
N ALA A 10 4.41 -14.47 -3.19
CA ALA A 10 4.18 -13.72 -1.97
C ALA A 10 2.79 -14.12 -1.46
N LYS A 11 2.70 -14.52 -0.19
CA LYS A 11 1.43 -14.83 0.47
C LYS A 11 1.43 -14.13 1.81
N ARG A 12 0.27 -13.61 2.20
CA ARG A 12 0.05 -12.97 3.49
C ARG A 12 -1.03 -13.69 4.25
N SER A 13 -0.88 -13.77 5.57
CA SER A 13 -1.92 -14.31 6.43
C SER A 13 -3.18 -13.47 6.29
N ILE A 14 -4.34 -14.12 6.17
CA ILE A 14 -5.62 -13.42 6.11
C ILE A 14 -5.86 -12.61 7.38
N GLN A 15 -5.40 -13.10 8.53
CA GLN A 15 -5.49 -12.41 9.81
C GLN A 15 -4.75 -11.07 9.76
N THR A 16 -3.53 -11.04 9.20
CA THR A 16 -2.77 -9.81 9.02
C THR A 16 -3.49 -8.84 8.08
N ILE A 17 -4.06 -9.32 6.97
CA ILE A 17 -4.79 -8.47 6.03
C ILE A 17 -6.04 -7.87 6.67
N ARG A 18 -6.76 -8.61 7.51
CA ARG A 18 -7.99 -8.13 8.14
C ARG A 18 -7.74 -7.21 9.34
N ASP A 19 -6.80 -7.58 10.19
CA ASP A 19 -6.65 -6.93 11.50
C ASP A 19 -5.59 -5.84 11.49
N CYS A 20 -4.57 -5.98 10.64
CA CYS A 20 -3.41 -5.08 10.63
C CYS A 20 -3.37 -4.15 9.43
N THR A 21 -4.42 -4.12 8.58
CA THR A 21 -4.48 -3.21 7.44
C THR A 21 -5.83 -2.51 7.34
N SER A 22 -5.83 -1.33 6.72
CA SER A 22 -7.04 -0.57 6.41
C SER A 22 -7.12 -0.33 4.91
N VAL A 23 -8.32 -0.43 4.35
CA VAL A 23 -8.57 -0.14 2.94
C VAL A 23 -8.53 1.38 2.74
N ILE A 24 -7.66 1.84 1.84
CA ILE A 24 -7.53 3.27 1.49
C ILE A 24 -8.18 3.60 0.16
N ALA A 25 -8.30 2.61 -0.73
CA ALA A 25 -8.98 2.75 -2.02
C ALA A 25 -9.52 1.40 -2.48
N THR A 26 -10.64 1.44 -3.22
CA THR A 26 -11.21 0.27 -3.88
C THR A 26 -11.46 0.60 -5.34
N HIS A 27 -10.96 -0.25 -6.24
CA HIS A 27 -11.11 -0.13 -7.69
C HIS A 27 -11.89 -1.31 -8.25
N ILE A 28 -12.75 -1.06 -9.23
CA ILE A 28 -13.53 -2.10 -9.89
C ILE A 28 -12.91 -2.36 -11.26
N PHE A 29 -12.47 -3.61 -11.48
CA PHE A 29 -11.88 -4.05 -12.73
C PHE A 29 -12.69 -5.22 -13.29
N GLY A 30 -13.64 -4.91 -14.18
CA GLY A 30 -14.61 -5.89 -14.68
C GLY A 30 -15.41 -6.49 -13.52
N ASN A 31 -15.28 -7.80 -13.32
CA ASN A 31 -15.99 -8.53 -12.25
C ASN A 31 -15.19 -8.60 -10.94
N SER A 32 -13.97 -8.07 -10.91
CA SER A 32 -13.07 -8.14 -9.75
C SER A 32 -13.00 -6.79 -9.04
N LYS A 33 -13.03 -6.81 -7.71
CA LYS A 33 -12.78 -5.63 -6.87
C LYS A 33 -11.36 -5.69 -6.32
N LEU A 34 -10.57 -4.66 -6.59
CA LEU A 34 -9.21 -4.50 -6.10
C LEU A 34 -9.20 -3.54 -4.92
N GLN A 35 -8.54 -3.92 -3.84
CA GLN A 35 -8.41 -3.09 -2.63
C GLN A 35 -6.95 -2.74 -2.42
N VAL A 36 -6.67 -1.44 -2.34
CA VAL A 36 -5.38 -0.91 -1.89
C VAL A 36 -5.50 -0.71 -0.39
N ARG A 37 -4.59 -1.32 0.36
CA ARG A 37 -4.59 -1.30 1.82
C ARG A 37 -3.29 -0.71 2.34
N THR A 38 -3.36 0.09 3.39
CA THR A 38 -2.19 0.52 4.17
C THR A 38 -2.07 -0.33 5.43
N LEU A 39 -0.85 -0.55 5.92
CA LEU A 39 -0.67 -1.11 7.26
C LEU A 39 -1.21 -0.13 8.31
N ASN A 40 -1.95 -0.66 9.29
CA ASN A 40 -2.36 0.05 10.49
C ASN A 40 -1.12 0.16 11.38
N ASN A 41 -0.27 1.15 11.12
CA ASN A 41 0.88 1.40 11.98
C ASN A 41 0.87 2.86 12.41
N GLU A 42 0.30 3.11 13.59
CA GLU A 42 0.21 4.43 14.22
C GLU A 42 1.59 5.01 14.57
N ALA A 43 2.65 4.19 14.54
CA ALA A 43 4.00 4.57 14.97
C ALA A 43 5.02 4.81 13.84
N LEU A 44 4.68 4.58 12.56
CA LEU A 44 5.60 4.86 11.46
C LEU A 44 5.41 6.29 10.96
N ALA A 45 6.49 7.07 11.00
CA ALA A 45 6.54 8.35 10.30
C ALA A 45 6.15 8.15 8.82
N PRO A 46 5.50 9.13 8.17
CA PRO A 46 5.01 9.02 6.79
C PRO A 46 6.10 8.73 5.74
N LYS A 47 7.38 8.70 6.15
CA LYS A 47 8.55 8.38 5.33
C LYS A 47 8.73 6.89 5.01
N ASP A 48 8.03 5.99 5.70
CA ASP A 48 8.11 4.55 5.45
C ASP A 48 6.74 3.87 5.60
N LEU A 49 5.90 4.03 4.57
CA LEU A 49 4.57 3.44 4.54
C LEU A 49 4.54 2.23 3.60
N LYS A 50 3.88 1.17 4.04
CA LYS A 50 3.72 -0.07 3.26
C LYS A 50 2.27 -0.25 2.87
N PHE A 51 2.10 -0.58 1.60
CA PHE A 51 0.82 -0.79 0.97
C PHE A 51 0.75 -2.23 0.43
N ILE A 52 -0.41 -2.84 0.61
CA ILE A 52 -0.71 -4.18 0.13
C ILE A 52 -1.95 -4.10 -0.74
N VAL A 53 -1.89 -4.68 -1.92
CA VAL A 53 -2.97 -4.67 -2.90
C VAL A 53 -3.52 -6.07 -3.05
N THR A 54 -4.81 -6.26 -2.79
CA THR A 54 -5.47 -7.57 -2.78
C THR A 54 -6.80 -7.52 -3.52
N PHE A 55 -7.26 -8.63 -4.09
CA PHE A 55 -8.65 -8.75 -4.51
C PHE A 55 -9.57 -8.86 -3.29
N ALA A 56 -10.68 -8.13 -3.28
CA ALA A 56 -11.64 -8.16 -2.16
C ALA A 56 -12.20 -9.57 -1.95
N HIS A 57 -12.54 -10.24 -3.05
CA HIS A 57 -13.05 -11.62 -3.02
C HIS A 57 -12.07 -12.61 -2.38
N ASP A 58 -10.77 -12.48 -2.66
CA ASP A 58 -9.75 -13.34 -2.06
C ASP A 58 -9.66 -13.10 -0.55
N VAL A 59 -9.79 -11.86 -0.10
CA VAL A 59 -9.80 -11.53 1.32
C VAL A 59 -11.07 -12.04 2.02
N GLU A 60 -12.21 -12.07 1.33
CA GLU A 60 -13.47 -12.58 1.88
C GLU A 60 -13.46 -14.13 1.99
N THR A 61 -12.91 -14.81 0.98
CA THR A 61 -13.00 -16.28 0.85
C THR A 61 -11.78 -17.06 1.33
N ALA A 62 -10.62 -16.42 1.48
CA ALA A 62 -9.41 -17.12 1.89
C ALA A 62 -9.52 -17.74 3.29
N ARG A 63 -9.09 -19.00 3.40
CA ARG A 63 -9.10 -19.76 4.66
C ARG A 63 -7.92 -19.44 5.58
N ALA A 64 -6.76 -19.12 5.02
CA ALA A 64 -5.53 -18.94 5.80
C ALA A 64 -4.59 -17.88 5.22
N THR A 65 -4.40 -17.89 3.89
CA THR A 65 -3.50 -16.93 3.24
C THR A 65 -4.12 -16.36 1.97
N VAL A 66 -3.74 -15.12 1.66
CA VAL A 66 -4.11 -14.39 0.44
C VAL A 66 -2.84 -14.13 -0.35
N LYS A 67 -2.93 -14.29 -1.67
CA LYS A 67 -1.88 -13.88 -2.61
C LYS A 67 -2.14 -12.41 -2.99
N PRO A 68 -1.32 -11.45 -2.53
CA PRO A 68 -1.48 -10.06 -2.94
C PRO A 68 -1.18 -9.92 -4.43
N LEU A 69 -1.94 -9.06 -5.10
CA LEU A 69 -1.66 -8.64 -6.46
C LEU A 69 -0.32 -7.91 -6.50
N ALA A 70 -0.14 -6.93 -5.59
CA ALA A 70 1.06 -6.13 -5.50
C ALA A 70 1.32 -5.73 -4.04
N GLU A 71 2.57 -5.42 -3.75
CA GLU A 71 2.98 -4.76 -2.51
C GLU A 71 3.86 -3.60 -2.90
N ALA A 72 3.60 -2.44 -2.30
CA ALA A 72 4.32 -1.21 -2.57
C ALA A 72 4.80 -0.60 -1.25
N ARG A 73 5.90 0.13 -1.32
CA ARG A 73 6.46 0.87 -0.20
C ARG A 73 6.70 2.30 -0.66
N PHE A 74 6.19 3.25 0.11
CA PHE A 74 6.55 4.64 -0.05
C PHE A 74 7.79 4.92 0.81
N LEU A 75 8.89 5.30 0.15
CA LEU A 75 10.16 5.60 0.78
C LEU A 75 10.75 6.84 0.12
N ASP A 76 11.04 7.87 0.93
CA ASP A 76 11.72 9.10 0.50
C ASP A 76 11.10 9.80 -0.73
N GLY A 77 9.76 9.82 -0.82
CA GLY A 77 9.05 10.44 -1.94
C GLY A 77 8.78 9.52 -3.13
N GLU A 78 9.34 8.31 -3.15
CA GLU A 78 9.16 7.34 -4.24
C GLU A 78 8.30 6.15 -3.83
N ILE A 79 7.52 5.62 -4.78
CA ILE A 79 6.74 4.39 -4.61
C ILE A 79 7.53 3.23 -5.24
N CYS A 80 8.01 2.33 -4.39
CA CYS A 80 8.75 1.13 -4.79
C CYS A 80 7.86 -0.12 -4.68
N PHE A 81 7.67 -0.86 -5.77
CA PHE A 81 6.97 -2.15 -5.74
C PHE A 81 7.89 -3.27 -5.23
N THR A 82 7.58 -3.83 -4.06
CA THR A 82 8.27 -5.00 -3.49
C THR A 82 7.73 -6.31 -4.06
N VAL A 83 6.44 -6.36 -4.38
CA VAL A 83 5.80 -7.46 -5.08
C VAL A 83 5.20 -6.91 -6.38
N ASN A 84 5.77 -7.36 -7.50
CA ASN A 84 5.34 -6.93 -8.83
C ASN A 84 4.14 -7.77 -9.31
N PRO A 85 3.02 -7.14 -9.69
CA PRO A 85 1.83 -7.85 -10.16
C PRO A 85 2.09 -8.72 -11.40
N ALA A 86 3.01 -8.32 -12.29
CA ALA A 86 3.36 -9.12 -13.48
C ALA A 86 4.02 -10.47 -13.11
N LYS A 87 4.67 -10.54 -11.95
CA LYS A 87 5.27 -11.79 -11.44
C LYS A 87 4.26 -12.64 -10.67
N GLN A 88 3.33 -12.01 -9.96
CA GLN A 88 2.32 -12.74 -9.19
C GLN A 88 1.18 -13.28 -10.07
N PHE A 89 0.72 -12.49 -11.04
CA PHE A 89 -0.40 -12.81 -11.92
C PHE A 89 -0.01 -12.55 -13.39
N PRO A 90 0.90 -13.37 -13.97
CA PRO A 90 1.33 -13.19 -15.36
C PRO A 90 0.18 -13.28 -16.36
N GLU A 91 -0.90 -14.00 -16.05
CA GLU A 91 -2.14 -14.07 -16.82
C GLU A 91 -2.84 -12.71 -16.95
N MET A 92 -2.53 -11.76 -16.07
CA MET A 92 -3.06 -10.40 -16.08
C MET A 92 -2.10 -9.38 -16.68
N ALA A 93 -1.04 -9.82 -17.38
CA ALA A 93 -0.01 -8.96 -17.98
C ALA A 93 -0.57 -7.74 -18.73
N ASN A 94 -1.64 -7.93 -19.51
CA ASN A 94 -2.27 -6.88 -20.32
C ASN A 94 -2.98 -5.79 -19.48
N LYS A 95 -3.23 -6.04 -18.19
CA LYS A 95 -3.90 -5.12 -17.25
C LYS A 95 -2.93 -4.51 -16.24
N ILE A 96 -1.66 -4.91 -16.26
CA ILE A 96 -0.65 -4.50 -15.27
C ILE A 96 -0.48 -2.99 -15.25
N SER A 97 -0.36 -2.34 -16.41
CA SER A 97 -0.21 -0.89 -16.49
C SER A 97 -1.37 -0.16 -15.81
N SER A 98 -2.60 -0.59 -16.06
CA SER A 98 -3.81 -0.02 -15.43
C SER A 98 -3.84 -0.27 -13.92
N PHE A 99 -3.39 -1.44 -13.46
CA PHE A 99 -3.29 -1.70 -12.03
C PHE A 99 -2.22 -0.82 -11.37
N SER A 100 -1.03 -0.73 -11.96
CA SER A 100 0.06 0.09 -11.43
C SER A 100 -0.36 1.56 -11.31
N GLU A 101 -0.99 2.12 -12.35
CA GLU A 101 -1.49 3.50 -12.34
C GLU A 101 -2.55 3.73 -11.25
N ALA A 102 -3.52 2.82 -11.12
CA ALA A 102 -4.55 2.92 -10.10
C ALA A 102 -3.97 2.83 -8.67
N ILE A 103 -2.98 1.96 -8.46
CA ILE A 103 -2.30 1.79 -7.18
C ILE A 103 -1.51 3.06 -6.84
N GLU A 104 -0.69 3.55 -7.76
CA GLU A 104 0.12 4.77 -7.54
C GLU A 104 -0.75 5.99 -7.26
N THR A 105 -1.81 6.18 -8.03
CA THR A 105 -2.76 7.29 -7.83
C THR A 105 -3.40 7.21 -6.45
N SER A 106 -3.84 6.03 -6.04
CA SER A 106 -4.44 5.82 -4.72
C SER A 106 -3.48 6.11 -3.57
N ILE A 107 -2.22 5.68 -3.72
CA ILE A 107 -1.20 5.92 -2.71
C ILE A 107 -0.90 7.42 -2.63
N ARG A 108 -0.75 8.11 -3.77
CA ARG A 108 -0.51 9.56 -3.80
C ARG A 108 -1.67 10.34 -3.21
N ASP A 109 -2.92 9.98 -3.52
CA ASP A 109 -4.11 10.61 -2.95
C ASP A 109 -4.23 10.39 -1.44
N PHE A 110 -3.88 9.19 -0.97
CA PHE A 110 -3.81 8.91 0.47
C PHE A 110 -2.73 9.75 1.14
N LEU A 111 -1.53 9.79 0.56
CA LEU A 111 -0.42 10.59 1.08
C LEU A 111 -0.73 12.07 1.07
N SER A 112 -1.35 12.65 0.03
CA SER A 112 -1.65 14.08 -0.01
C SER A 112 -2.64 14.49 1.08
N LYS A 113 -3.64 13.64 1.37
CA LYS A 113 -4.59 13.86 2.47
C LYS A 113 -3.92 13.74 3.83
N HIS A 114 -3.02 12.78 4.00
CA HIS A 114 -2.32 12.56 5.27
C HIS A 114 -1.18 13.55 5.51
N ASP A 115 -0.48 13.99 4.48
CA ASP A 115 0.54 15.05 4.52
C ASP A 115 -0.12 16.39 4.85
N SER A 116 -1.30 16.67 4.27
CA SER A 116 -2.10 17.84 4.67
C SER A 116 -2.48 17.81 6.15
N ILE A 117 -2.79 16.64 6.73
CA ILE A 117 -3.13 16.51 8.15
C ILE A 117 -1.89 16.73 9.04
N PHE A 118 -0.73 16.19 8.64
CA PHE A 118 0.55 16.44 9.33
C PHE A 118 1.01 17.90 9.21
N SER A 119 0.84 18.51 8.04
CA SER A 119 1.19 19.91 7.76
C SER A 119 0.28 20.90 8.50
N THR A 120 -1.00 20.58 8.73
CA THR A 120 -1.87 21.42 9.59
C THR A 120 -1.53 21.34 11.08
N ASN A 121 -0.81 20.31 11.53
CA ASN A 121 -0.24 20.26 12.88
C ASN A 121 1.10 21.02 12.99
N SER A 122 1.65 21.52 11.89
CA SER A 122 2.73 22.52 11.88
C SER A 122 2.17 23.95 11.75
N ALA A 123 0.93 24.19 12.19
CA ALA A 123 0.43 25.53 12.40
C ALA A 123 0.79 26.01 13.82
N ASN A 124 1.91 26.72 13.88
CA ASN A 124 2.20 27.79 14.84
C ASN A 124 2.66 27.38 16.25
N ASP A 125 3.94 26.99 16.37
CA ASP A 125 4.68 27.24 17.61
C ASP A 125 5.95 28.04 17.31
N THR A 126 5.73 29.24 16.75
CA THR A 126 6.72 30.32 16.83
C THR A 126 6.45 31.14 18.08
N ALA A 127 6.27 30.49 19.24
CA ALA A 127 6.37 31.17 20.52
C ALA A 127 7.85 31.48 20.78
N LYS A 128 8.29 32.61 20.22
CA LYS A 128 9.46 33.36 20.67
C LYS A 128 9.35 33.57 22.18
N TRP A 129 10.00 32.72 22.97
CA TRP A 129 10.33 33.05 24.35
C TRP A 129 11.54 33.99 24.32
N LEU A 130 11.26 35.28 24.13
CA LEU A 130 12.14 36.35 24.56
C LEU A 130 11.93 36.50 26.07
N LEU A 131 12.85 35.95 26.87
CA LEU A 131 13.00 36.33 28.27
C LEU A 131 14.10 37.40 28.34
N HIS A 132 13.72 38.57 28.83
CA HIS A 132 14.58 39.70 29.16
C HIS A 132 14.40 40.03 30.64
#